data_AF-A0A932LF25-F1
#
_entry.id   AF-A0A932LF25-F1
#
_cell.length_a   1.000
_cell.length_b   1.000
_cell.length_c   1.000
_cell.angle_alpha   90.00
_cell.angle_beta   90.00
_cell.angle_gamma   90.00
#
_symmetry.space_group_name_H-M   'P 1'
#
loop_
_entity.id
_entity.type
_entity.pdbx_description
1 polymer ?
#
loop_
_entity_poly.entity_id
_entity_poly.type
_entity_poly.pdbx_seq_one_letter_code
_entity_poly.pdbx_strand_id
1 'polypeptide(L)'
;MARSLLAGGLLAVMVGAGLSLPVAAAWLEQRVISNIGIRVVSTAGVLIVCGLASILIGFRRWNGFSMPAPVRAAVTSAMFFLAFCALELSDGLVRQGGRVFYWTTVLFLPVFLLLCGLVFAKRWAWWTSRGMTAILTLWFVGFTALIPFVDLRSNDGPVPFWGRMYMVGVSLAFAAIAAYAFRALGQPEARRYFVVVSPFR
;
A
#
# COMPACT_ATOMS: atom_id res chain seq x y z
N MET A 1 -16.72 -5.18 -10.80
CA MET A 1 -15.51 -5.65 -10.10
C MET A 1 -14.23 -5.62 -10.94
N ALA A 2 -14.24 -6.17 -12.17
CA ALA A 2 -13.14 -5.94 -13.12
C ALA A 2 -12.85 -4.44 -13.29
N ARG A 3 -13.89 -3.60 -13.39
CA ARG A 3 -13.77 -2.14 -13.48
C ARG A 3 -13.05 -1.47 -12.30
N SER A 4 -13.18 -1.99 -11.07
CA SER A 4 -12.55 -1.36 -9.89
C SER A 4 -11.10 -1.80 -9.69
N LEU A 5 -10.79 -3.07 -10.00
CA LEU A 5 -9.40 -3.55 -10.08
C LEU A 5 -8.65 -2.90 -11.24
N LEU A 6 -9.32 -2.71 -12.38
CA LEU A 6 -8.80 -1.94 -13.50
C LEU A 6 -8.52 -0.51 -13.12
N ALA A 7 -9.46 0.20 -12.49
CA ALA A 7 -9.27 1.58 -12.07
C ALA A 7 -8.16 1.74 -11.02
N GLY A 8 -8.10 0.83 -10.03
CA GLY A 8 -7.05 0.83 -9.01
C GLY A 8 -5.67 0.49 -9.58
N GLY A 9 -5.59 -0.50 -10.46
CA GLY A 9 -4.35 -0.85 -11.17
C GLY A 9 -3.88 0.25 -12.12
N LEU A 10 -4.80 0.89 -12.86
CA LEU A 10 -4.50 2.06 -13.69
C LEU A 10 -3.99 3.23 -12.85
N LEU A 11 -4.59 3.51 -11.70
CA LEU A 11 -4.11 4.55 -10.78
C LEU A 11 -2.72 4.22 -10.25
N ALA A 12 -2.46 2.96 -9.86
CA ALA A 12 -1.12 2.55 -9.41
C ALA A 12 -0.07 2.69 -10.52
N VAL A 13 -0.41 2.33 -11.76
CA VAL A 13 0.46 2.53 -12.94
C VAL A 13 0.66 4.00 -13.24
N MET A 14 -0.40 4.82 -13.22
CA MET A 14 -0.30 6.27 -13.47
C MET A 14 0.51 6.98 -12.39
N VAL A 15 0.37 6.59 -11.12
CA VAL A 15 1.18 7.12 -10.02
C VAL A 15 2.63 6.66 -10.17
N GLY A 16 2.88 5.38 -10.46
CA GLY A 16 4.24 4.89 -10.71
C GLY A 16 4.91 5.59 -11.90
N ALA A 17 4.19 5.79 -13.00
CA ALA A 17 4.67 6.54 -14.16
C ALA A 17 4.90 8.02 -13.82
N GLY A 18 3.97 8.66 -13.11
CA GLY A 18 4.09 10.05 -12.66
C GLY A 18 5.28 10.28 -11.74
N LEU A 19 5.63 9.29 -10.91
CA LEU A 19 6.81 9.31 -10.05
C LEU A 19 8.12 9.07 -10.80
N SER A 20 8.08 8.37 -11.94
CA SER A 20 9.26 8.13 -12.77
C SER A 20 9.70 9.36 -13.59
N LEU A 21 8.75 10.23 -13.97
CA LEU A 21 9.00 11.47 -14.72
C LEU A 21 9.96 12.46 -14.01
N PRO A 22 9.76 12.83 -12.74
CA PRO A 22 10.67 13.75 -12.05
C PRO A 22 12.05 13.14 -11.81
N VAL A 23 12.17 11.81 -11.69
CA VAL A 23 13.47 11.15 -11.60
C VAL A 23 14.20 11.17 -12.94
N ALA A 24 13.49 10.93 -14.04
CA ALA A 24 14.06 11.04 -15.38
C ALA A 24 14.51 12.48 -15.68
N ALA A 25 13.72 13.48 -15.27
CA ALA A 25 14.09 14.89 -15.39
C ALA A 25 15.34 15.24 -14.55
N ALA A 26 15.37 14.82 -13.28
CA ALA A 26 16.53 15.05 -12.42
C ALA A 26 17.80 14.33 -12.92
N TRP A 27 17.66 13.15 -13.51
CA TRP A 27 18.77 12.42 -14.13
C TRP A 27 19.31 13.13 -15.37
N LEU A 28 18.43 13.68 -16.21
CA LEU A 28 18.81 14.47 -17.38
C LEU A 28 19.57 15.75 -17.00
N GLU A 29 19.19 16.40 -15.91
CA GLU A 29 19.84 17.62 -15.42
C GLU A 29 21.19 17.36 -14.74
N GLN A 30 21.28 16.35 -13.87
CA GLN A 30 22.45 16.18 -13.01
C GLN A 30 23.46 15.13 -13.50
N ARG A 31 23.08 14.27 -14.46
CA ARG A 31 23.87 13.11 -14.97
C ARG A 31 24.40 12.15 -13.90
N VAL A 32 24.04 12.34 -12.64
CA VAL A 32 24.40 11.50 -11.49
C VAL A 32 23.11 11.02 -10.84
N ILE A 33 22.98 9.70 -10.70
CA ILE A 33 21.81 9.10 -10.06
C ILE A 33 22.04 9.16 -8.54
N SER A 34 21.29 10.03 -7.86
CA SER A 34 21.31 10.07 -6.40
C SER A 34 20.71 8.80 -5.80
N ASN A 35 21.16 8.40 -4.60
CA ASN A 35 20.58 7.28 -3.86
C ASN A 35 19.06 7.41 -3.65
N ILE A 36 18.55 8.65 -3.62
CA ILE A 36 17.12 8.97 -3.56
C ILE A 36 16.45 8.61 -4.89
N GLY A 37 17.07 8.94 -6.03
CA GLY A 37 16.58 8.57 -7.37
C GLY A 37 16.41 7.06 -7.54
N ILE A 38 17.37 6.25 -7.08
CA ILE A 38 17.27 4.78 -7.15
C ILE A 38 16.07 4.26 -6.35
N ARG A 39 15.84 4.80 -5.15
CA ARG A 39 14.69 4.42 -4.31
C ARG A 39 13.36 4.78 -4.94
N VAL A 40 13.29 5.93 -5.62
CA VAL A 40 12.07 6.37 -6.32
C VAL A 40 11.81 5.50 -7.56
N VAL A 41 12.85 5.13 -8.32
CA VAL A 41 12.71 4.20 -9.46
C VAL A 41 12.27 2.82 -8.98
N SER A 42 12.84 2.30 -7.89
CA SER A 42 12.48 0.97 -7.39
C SER A 42 11.04 0.93 -6.88
N THR A 43 10.60 1.94 -6.12
CA THR A 43 9.21 2.05 -5.64
C THR A 43 8.23 2.29 -6.79
N ALA A 44 8.58 3.13 -7.78
CA ALA A 44 7.80 3.30 -9.00
C ALA A 44 7.67 1.96 -9.78
N GLY A 45 8.77 1.21 -9.90
CA GLY A 45 8.77 -0.11 -10.53
C GLY A 45 7.87 -1.10 -9.81
N VAL A 46 7.91 -1.14 -8.48
CA VAL A 46 7.01 -1.99 -7.66
C VAL A 46 5.55 -1.58 -7.86
N LEU A 47 5.24 -0.29 -7.84
CA LEU A 47 3.88 0.21 -8.10
C LEU A 47 3.38 -0.16 -9.51
N ILE A 48 4.24 -0.07 -10.53
CA ILE A 48 3.92 -0.48 -11.90
C ILE A 48 3.70 -1.99 -11.97
N VAL A 49 4.58 -2.80 -11.39
CA VAL A 49 4.45 -4.28 -11.40
C VAL A 49 3.21 -4.72 -10.63
N CYS A 50 2.96 -4.17 -9.44
CA CYS A 50 1.74 -4.45 -8.67
C CYS A 50 0.48 -3.95 -9.39
N GLY A 51 0.54 -2.79 -10.04
CA GLY A 51 -0.55 -2.24 -10.87
C GLY A 51 -0.86 -3.13 -12.08
N LEU A 52 0.17 -3.60 -12.79
CA LEU A 52 0.03 -4.53 -13.90
C LEU A 52 -0.47 -5.89 -13.44
N ALA A 53 0.03 -6.42 -12.32
CA ALA A 53 -0.43 -7.67 -11.74
C ALA A 53 -1.92 -7.58 -11.32
N SER A 54 -2.35 -6.46 -10.74
CA SER A 54 -3.76 -6.23 -10.38
C SER A 54 -4.67 -6.05 -11.62
N ILE A 55 -4.18 -5.44 -12.71
CA ILE A 55 -4.86 -5.42 -14.02
C ILE A 55 -4.98 -6.85 -14.56
N LEU A 56 -3.90 -7.62 -14.57
CA LEU A 56 -3.84 -9.01 -15.04
C LEU A 56 -4.77 -9.93 -14.23
N ILE A 57 -4.80 -9.80 -12.91
CA ILE A 57 -5.70 -10.54 -12.02
C ILE A 57 -7.15 -10.06 -12.19
N GLY A 58 -7.36 -8.77 -12.46
CA GLY A 58 -8.68 -8.21 -12.79
C GLY A 58 -9.26 -8.76 -14.09
N PHE A 59 -8.41 -9.02 -15.09
CA PHE A 59 -8.76 -9.66 -16.35
C PHE A 59 -8.91 -11.18 -16.23
N ARG A 60 -7.99 -11.82 -15.49
CA ARG A 60 -7.99 -13.27 -15.28
C ARG A 60 -8.96 -13.58 -14.14
N ARG A 61 -10.26 -13.70 -14.47
CA ARG A 61 -11.30 -14.21 -13.56
C ARG A 61 -10.71 -15.36 -12.74
N TRP A 62 -10.41 -15.11 -11.47
CA TRP A 62 -10.06 -16.13 -10.48
C TRP A 62 -11.26 -17.06 -10.32
N ASN A 63 -11.36 -18.05 -11.20
CA ASN A 63 -12.45 -19.00 -11.27
C ASN A 63 -12.39 -20.06 -10.15
N GLY A 64 -11.45 -19.97 -9.20
CA GLY A 64 -11.23 -21.00 -8.17
C GLY A 64 -11.58 -20.61 -6.74
N PHE A 65 -11.58 -19.32 -6.37
CA PHE A 65 -11.90 -18.88 -5.00
C PHE A 65 -13.23 -18.14 -4.99
N SER A 66 -14.23 -18.72 -4.32
CA SER A 66 -15.56 -18.14 -4.06
C SER A 66 -15.52 -16.91 -3.13
N MET A 67 -14.45 -16.12 -3.19
CA MET A 67 -14.30 -14.89 -2.41
C MET A 67 -15.02 -13.75 -3.12
N PRO A 68 -15.94 -13.04 -2.46
CA PRO A 68 -16.59 -11.90 -3.06
C PRO A 68 -15.55 -10.82 -3.38
N ALA A 69 -15.74 -10.12 -4.51
CA ALA A 69 -16.07 -8.72 -4.26
C ALA A 69 -15.11 -7.91 -3.37
N PRO A 70 -15.67 -7.30 -2.33
CA PRO A 70 -14.91 -6.50 -1.38
C PRO A 70 -13.82 -7.24 -0.60
N VAL A 71 -13.94 -8.55 -0.42
CA VAL A 71 -12.97 -9.33 0.36
C VAL A 71 -11.67 -9.46 -0.41
N ARG A 72 -11.73 -9.65 -1.72
CA ARG A 72 -10.54 -9.64 -2.58
C ARG A 72 -9.79 -8.32 -2.51
N ALA A 73 -10.51 -7.18 -2.48
CA ALA A 73 -9.90 -5.87 -2.34
C ALA A 73 -9.11 -5.72 -1.02
N ALA A 74 -9.66 -6.23 0.08
CA ALA A 74 -8.99 -6.23 1.39
C ALA A 74 -7.79 -7.19 1.44
N VAL A 75 -7.89 -8.35 0.78
CA VAL A 75 -6.77 -9.29 0.63
C VAL A 75 -5.65 -8.65 -0.19
N THR A 76 -5.98 -7.99 -1.30
CA THR A 76 -4.97 -7.30 -2.12
C THR A 76 -4.30 -6.14 -1.38
N SER A 77 -5.03 -5.38 -0.56
CA SER A 77 -4.40 -4.34 0.25
C SER A 77 -3.49 -4.92 1.32
N ALA A 78 -3.88 -6.00 2.01
CA ALA A 78 -3.03 -6.69 2.97
C ALA A 78 -1.75 -7.26 2.32
N MET A 79 -1.87 -7.85 1.11
CA MET A 79 -0.71 -8.30 0.33
C MET A 79 0.21 -7.13 -0.05
N PHE A 80 -0.35 -5.98 -0.43
CA PHE A 80 0.43 -4.77 -0.72
C PHE A 80 1.23 -4.29 0.51
N PHE A 81 0.60 -4.26 1.69
CA PHE A 81 1.31 -3.91 2.94
C PHE A 81 2.40 -4.93 3.31
N LEU A 82 2.17 -6.23 3.09
CA LEU A 82 3.19 -7.26 3.29
C LEU A 82 4.36 -7.09 2.33
N ALA A 83 4.09 -6.82 1.05
CA ALA A 83 5.12 -6.56 0.06
C ALA A 83 5.96 -5.34 0.46
N PHE A 84 5.32 -4.27 0.93
CA PHE A 84 6.02 -3.09 1.45
C PHE A 84 6.90 -3.42 2.66
N CYS A 85 6.37 -4.18 3.64
CA CYS A 85 7.16 -4.61 4.81
C CYS A 85 8.36 -5.50 4.40
N ALA A 86 8.17 -6.40 3.43
CA ALA A 86 9.22 -7.27 2.92
C ALA A 86 10.31 -6.49 2.17
N LEU A 87 9.93 -5.47 1.40
CA LEU A 87 10.88 -4.60 0.69
C LEU A 87 11.71 -3.77 1.67
N GLU A 88 11.08 -3.20 2.71
CA GLU A 88 11.82 -2.48 3.75
C GLU A 88 12.78 -3.39 4.51
N LEU A 89 12.36 -4.60 4.86
CA LEU A 89 13.23 -5.61 5.46
C LEU A 89 14.43 -5.94 4.57
N SER A 90 14.20 -6.12 3.26
CA SER A 90 15.25 -6.42 2.30
C SER A 90 16.24 -5.25 2.13
N ASP A 91 15.76 -4.02 2.03
CA ASP A 91 16.62 -2.84 1.91
C ASP A 91 17.44 -2.59 3.18
N GLY A 92 16.83 -2.83 4.36
CA GLY A 92 17.51 -2.71 5.66
C GLY A 92 18.62 -3.75 5.86
N LEU A 93 18.40 -5.00 5.44
CA LEU A 93 19.43 -6.05 5.47
C LEU A 93 20.67 -5.68 4.64
N VAL A 94 20.45 -5.02 3.50
CA VAL A 94 21.52 -4.62 2.58
C VAL A 94 22.28 -3.38 3.09
N ARG A 95 21.59 -2.42 3.73
CA ARG A 95 22.19 -1.10 4.04
C ARG A 95 22.99 -0.99 5.34
N GLN A 96 22.76 -1.84 6.34
CA GLN A 96 23.30 -1.57 7.70
C GLN A 96 23.88 -2.78 8.44
N GLY A 97 24.32 -3.83 7.74
CA GLY A 97 25.12 -4.91 8.36
C GLY A 97 24.41 -5.64 9.52
N GLY A 98 23.07 -5.68 9.52
CA GLY A 98 22.28 -6.56 10.39
C GLY A 98 21.93 -6.04 11.80
N ARG A 99 22.13 -4.76 12.14
CA ARG A 99 21.91 -4.25 13.52
C ARG A 99 20.84 -3.16 13.71
N VAL A 100 19.70 -3.22 13.02
CA VAL A 100 18.59 -2.29 13.31
C VAL A 100 17.25 -3.00 13.46
N PHE A 101 16.58 -2.69 14.58
CA PHE A 101 15.21 -3.07 14.87
C PHE A 101 14.25 -2.12 14.14
N TYR A 102 13.71 -2.56 13.02
CA TYR A 102 12.72 -1.79 12.26
C TYR A 102 11.30 -2.09 12.73
N TRP A 103 10.49 -1.04 12.83
CA TRP A 103 9.06 -1.16 13.11
C TRP A 103 8.32 -2.01 12.06
N THR A 104 8.81 -2.05 10.81
CA THR A 104 8.23 -2.90 9.75
C THR A 104 8.40 -4.39 10.00
N THR A 105 9.47 -4.82 10.68
CA THR A 105 9.63 -6.21 11.14
C THR A 105 8.52 -6.61 12.12
N VAL A 106 8.17 -5.69 13.03
CA VAL A 106 7.10 -5.90 14.01
C VAL A 106 5.74 -5.94 13.34
N LEU A 107 5.55 -5.17 12.26
CA LEU A 107 4.28 -5.11 11.51
C LEU A 107 4.09 -6.29 10.55
N PHE A 108 5.15 -6.95 10.09
CA PHE A 108 5.05 -8.06 9.14
C PHE A 108 4.17 -9.20 9.65
N LEU A 109 4.46 -9.71 10.86
CA LEU A 109 3.74 -10.86 11.43
C LEU A 109 2.24 -10.55 11.68
N PRO A 110 1.86 -9.39 12.29
CA PRO A 110 0.46 -8.99 12.41
C PRO A 110 -0.27 -8.88 11.07
N VAL A 111 0.36 -8.28 10.05
CA VAL A 111 -0.28 -8.15 8.72
C VAL A 111 -0.42 -9.52 8.05
N PHE A 112 0.55 -10.41 8.24
CA PHE A 112 0.47 -11.80 7.75
C PHE A 112 -0.66 -12.58 8.44
N LEU A 113 -0.78 -12.49 9.77
CA LEU A 113 -1.88 -13.09 10.52
C LEU A 113 -3.24 -12.54 10.07
N LEU A 114 -3.31 -11.24 9.80
CA LEU A 114 -4.51 -10.59 9.28
C LEU A 114 -4.87 -11.09 7.87
N LEU A 115 -3.88 -11.25 6.99
CA LEU A 115 -4.07 -11.85 5.66
C LEU A 115 -4.61 -13.28 5.77
N CYS A 116 -3.99 -14.13 6.60
CA CYS A 116 -4.48 -15.48 6.85
C CYS A 116 -5.91 -15.47 7.39
N GLY A 117 -6.20 -14.60 8.36
CA GLY A 117 -7.56 -14.44 8.90
C GLY A 117 -8.59 -14.02 7.85
N LEU A 118 -8.22 -13.13 6.92
CA LEU A 118 -9.07 -12.73 5.79
C LEU A 118 -9.32 -13.90 4.82
N VAL A 119 -8.27 -14.67 4.49
CA VAL A 119 -8.36 -15.85 3.60
C VAL A 119 -9.24 -16.93 4.21
N PHE A 120 -9.08 -17.22 5.50
CA PHE A 120 -9.87 -18.21 6.24
C PHE A 120 -11.24 -17.70 6.72
N ALA A 121 -11.70 -16.54 6.22
CA ALA A 121 -13.00 -15.96 6.54
C ALA A 121 -13.26 -15.79 8.06
N LYS A 122 -12.23 -15.51 8.87
CA LYS A 122 -12.40 -15.38 10.32
C LYS A 122 -13.08 -14.06 10.68
N ARG A 123 -14.10 -14.12 11.54
CA ARG A 123 -14.86 -12.95 11.99
C ARG A 123 -14.01 -11.87 12.67
N TRP A 124 -13.03 -12.28 13.48
CA TRP A 124 -12.12 -11.33 14.14
C TRP A 124 -11.31 -10.54 13.10
N ALA A 125 -10.82 -11.20 12.04
CA ALA A 125 -10.02 -10.56 10.99
C ALA A 125 -10.79 -9.49 10.22
N TRP A 126 -12.12 -9.63 10.07
CA TRP A 126 -12.96 -8.59 9.49
C TRP A 126 -12.98 -7.32 10.34
N TRP A 127 -13.19 -7.44 11.66
CA TRP A 127 -13.18 -6.30 12.57
C TRP A 127 -11.80 -5.65 12.63
N THR A 128 -10.74 -6.46 12.78
CA THR A 128 -9.37 -5.95 12.86
C THR A 128 -8.96 -5.26 11.57
N SER A 129 -9.28 -5.82 10.40
CA SER A 129 -8.96 -5.20 9.11
C SER A 129 -9.74 -3.91 8.88
N ARG A 130 -11.02 -3.81 9.27
CA ARG A 130 -11.75 -2.54 9.26
C ARG A 130 -11.15 -1.50 10.19
N GLY A 131 -10.86 -1.86 11.44
CA GLY A 131 -10.24 -0.95 12.40
C GLY A 131 -8.90 -0.44 11.88
N MET A 132 -8.04 -1.36 11.43
CA MET A 132 -6.71 -1.03 10.94
C MET A 132 -6.74 -0.16 9.68
N THR A 133 -7.61 -0.47 8.71
CA THR A 133 -7.73 0.35 7.48
C THR A 133 -8.27 1.75 7.77
N ALA A 134 -9.17 1.90 8.75
CA ALA A 134 -9.62 3.22 9.20
C ALA A 134 -8.48 4.02 9.86
N ILE A 135 -7.77 3.39 10.80
CA ILE A 135 -6.63 4.01 11.51
C ILE A 135 -5.54 4.41 10.50
N LEU A 136 -5.18 3.52 9.58
CA LEU A 136 -4.18 3.80 8.54
C LEU A 136 -4.62 4.96 7.64
N THR A 137 -5.90 5.00 7.24
CA THR A 137 -6.41 6.12 6.43
C THR A 137 -6.24 7.45 7.16
N LEU A 138 -6.68 7.53 8.42
CA LEU A 138 -6.54 8.74 9.24
C LEU A 138 -5.07 9.12 9.45
N TRP A 139 -4.22 8.12 9.71
CA TRP A 139 -2.79 8.31 9.89
C TRP A 139 -2.13 8.92 8.65
N PHE A 140 -2.35 8.34 7.47
CA PHE A 140 -1.73 8.82 6.23
C PHE A 140 -2.28 10.18 5.79
N VAL A 141 -3.58 10.45 6.01
CA VAL A 141 -4.15 11.78 5.75
C VAL A 141 -3.58 12.81 6.71
N GLY A 142 -3.49 12.50 8.00
CA GLY A 142 -2.87 13.37 9.00
C GLY A 142 -1.40 13.63 8.70
N PHE A 143 -0.64 12.59 8.35
CA PHE A 143 0.76 12.73 7.93
C PHE A 143 0.89 13.64 6.70
N THR A 144 0.03 13.45 5.70
CA THR A 144 0.01 14.32 4.51
C THR A 144 -0.23 15.79 4.87
N ALA A 145 -1.15 16.06 5.80
CA ALA A 145 -1.44 17.40 6.27
C ALA A 145 -0.27 18.02 7.08
N LEU A 146 0.56 17.19 7.73
CA LEU A 146 1.69 17.65 8.54
C LEU A 146 2.97 17.92 7.72
N ILE A 147 3.19 17.23 6.60
CA ILE A 147 4.42 17.35 5.78
C ILE A 147 4.79 18.82 5.43
N PRO A 148 3.86 19.73 5.09
CA PRO A 148 4.21 21.13 4.80
C PRO A 148 4.78 21.87 6.01
N PHE A 149 4.39 21.50 7.23
CA PHE A 149 4.69 22.25 8.46
C PHE A 149 5.87 21.67 9.26
N VAL A 150 6.21 20.40 9.05
CA VAL A 150 7.28 19.73 9.80
C VAL A 150 8.63 19.92 9.11
N ASP A 151 9.69 20.18 9.90
CA ASP A 151 11.07 20.18 9.39
C ASP A 151 11.54 18.72 9.21
N LEU A 152 11.28 18.18 8.02
CA LEU A 152 11.71 16.84 7.63
C LEU A 152 13.20 16.86 7.31
N ARG A 153 13.99 16.08 8.05
CA ARG A 153 15.43 15.91 7.85
C ARG A 153 15.76 14.47 7.45
N SER A 154 16.67 14.36 6.50
CA SER A 154 17.33 13.12 6.12
C SER A 154 18.75 13.10 6.69
N ASN A 155 19.44 11.95 6.57
CA ASN A 155 20.85 11.84 6.98
C ASN A 155 21.76 12.84 6.24
N ASP A 156 21.37 13.27 5.04
CA ASP A 156 22.14 14.19 4.19
C ASP A 156 21.69 15.66 4.33
N GLY A 157 20.80 15.97 5.29
CA GLY A 157 20.27 17.32 5.53
C GLY A 157 18.77 17.46 5.28
N PRO A 158 18.25 18.70 5.15
CA PRO A 158 16.81 18.95 5.02
C PRO A 158 16.25 18.32 3.74
N VAL A 159 15.05 17.73 3.85
CA VAL A 159 14.40 17.10 2.70
C VAL A 159 13.98 18.18 1.69
N PRO A 160 14.45 18.11 0.43
CA PRO A 160 14.11 19.10 -0.59
C PRO A 160 12.61 19.06 -0.90
N PHE A 161 12.09 20.15 -1.46
CA PHE A 161 10.67 20.30 -1.78
C PHE A 161 10.09 19.13 -2.59
N TRP A 162 10.83 18.64 -3.60
CA TRP A 162 10.44 17.47 -4.39
C TRP A 162 10.32 16.19 -3.57
N GLY A 163 11.21 16.00 -2.59
CA GLY A 163 11.13 14.88 -1.64
C GLY A 163 9.88 14.96 -0.76
N ARG A 164 9.47 16.17 -0.37
CA ARG A 164 8.23 16.39 0.39
C ARG A 164 6.99 16.07 -0.47
N MET A 165 6.96 16.53 -1.73
CA MET A 165 5.87 16.22 -2.66
C MET A 165 5.77 14.72 -2.96
N TYR A 166 6.91 14.04 -3.08
CA TYR A 166 6.97 12.59 -3.20
C TYR A 166 6.35 11.90 -1.97
N MET A 167 6.74 12.29 -0.76
CA MET A 167 6.19 11.74 0.49
C MET A 167 4.67 11.96 0.60
N VAL A 168 4.17 13.13 0.20
CA VAL A 168 2.74 13.43 0.11
C VAL A 168 2.04 12.47 -0.86
N GLY A 169 2.57 12.32 -2.08
CA GLY A 169 1.97 11.46 -3.10
C GLY A 169 1.91 10.00 -2.67
N VAL A 170 2.99 9.48 -2.09
CA VAL A 170 3.04 8.12 -1.54
C VAL A 170 2.02 7.98 -0.40
N SER A 171 1.99 8.92 0.55
CA SER A 171 1.06 8.88 1.68
C SER A 171 -0.40 8.89 1.22
N LEU A 172 -0.74 9.70 0.22
CA LEU A 172 -2.07 9.72 -0.38
C LEU A 172 -2.43 8.41 -1.07
N ALA A 173 -1.49 7.76 -1.76
CA ALA A 173 -1.71 6.45 -2.35
C ALA A 173 -2.03 5.39 -1.29
N PHE A 174 -1.27 5.36 -0.19
CA PHE A 174 -1.55 4.47 0.94
C PHE A 174 -2.92 4.78 1.59
N ALA A 175 -3.23 6.06 1.79
CA ALA A 175 -4.53 6.49 2.32
C ALA A 175 -5.68 6.03 1.40
N ALA A 176 -5.54 6.17 0.08
CA ALA A 176 -6.56 5.77 -0.88
C ALA A 176 -6.78 4.25 -0.88
N ILE A 177 -5.71 3.45 -0.84
CA ILE A 177 -5.78 1.98 -0.74
C ILE A 177 -6.48 1.56 0.56
N ALA A 178 -6.09 2.17 1.69
CA ALA A 178 -6.68 1.88 3.00
C ALA A 178 -8.17 2.27 3.04
N ALA A 179 -8.53 3.48 2.56
CA ALA A 179 -9.90 3.96 2.50
C ALA A 179 -10.78 3.08 1.60
N TYR A 180 -10.24 2.65 0.46
CA TYR A 180 -10.92 1.73 -0.45
C TYR A 180 -11.18 0.37 0.22
N ALA A 181 -10.16 -0.20 0.88
CA ALA A 181 -10.31 -1.46 1.61
C ALA A 181 -11.33 -1.35 2.76
N PHE A 182 -11.32 -0.25 3.51
CA PHE A 182 -12.31 0.02 4.56
C PHE A 182 -13.73 0.07 3.99
N ARG A 183 -13.93 0.83 2.91
CA ARG A 183 -15.24 0.95 2.24
C ARG A 183 -15.69 -0.39 1.66
N ALA A 184 -14.77 -1.15 1.06
CA ALA A 184 -15.04 -2.48 0.52
C ALA A 184 -15.53 -3.43 1.63
N LEU A 185 -14.78 -3.55 2.73
CA LEU A 185 -15.16 -4.41 3.86
C LEU A 185 -16.50 -4.03 4.50
N GLY A 186 -16.97 -2.79 4.32
CA GLY A 186 -18.28 -2.32 4.77
C GLY A 186 -19.48 -2.84 3.96
N GLN A 187 -19.26 -3.34 2.74
CA GLN A 187 -20.31 -3.80 1.84
C GLN A 187 -21.01 -5.08 2.36
N PRO A 188 -22.31 -5.26 2.04
CA PRO A 188 -23.09 -6.40 2.53
C PRO A 188 -22.52 -7.76 2.08
N GLU A 189 -21.89 -7.82 0.90
CA GLU A 189 -21.22 -9.03 0.41
C GLU A 189 -20.07 -9.49 1.31
N ALA A 190 -19.23 -8.54 1.78
CA ALA A 190 -18.17 -8.86 2.75
C ALA A 190 -18.77 -9.32 4.08
N ARG A 191 -19.80 -8.63 4.57
CA ARG A 191 -20.45 -9.00 5.85
C ARG A 191 -21.04 -10.42 5.82
N ARG A 192 -21.65 -10.82 4.70
CA ARG A 192 -22.17 -12.18 4.50
C ARG A 192 -21.05 -13.22 4.49
N TYR A 193 -19.94 -12.92 3.81
CA TYR A 193 -18.78 -13.83 3.73
C TYR A 193 -18.17 -14.12 5.11
N PHE A 194 -18.10 -13.13 5.99
CA PHE A 194 -17.56 -13.29 7.35
C PHE A 194 -18.61 -13.72 8.39
N VAL A 195 -19.83 -14.09 7.96
CA VAL A 195 -20.96 -14.46 8.83
C VAL A 195 -21.23 -13.39 9.90
N VAL A 196 -21.18 -12.11 9.48
CA VAL A 196 -21.41 -10.94 10.36
C VAL A 196 -22.90 -10.55 10.40
N VAL A 197 -23.78 -11.28 9.69
CA VAL A 197 -25.22 -11.06 9.77
C VAL A 197 -25.71 -11.47 11.17
N SER A 198 -26.14 -10.47 11.93
CA SER A 198 -26.77 -10.60 13.24
C SER A 198 -28.07 -11.41 13.16
N PRO A 199 -28.38 -12.26 14.16
CA PRO A 199 -29.62 -13.04 14.24
C PRO A 199 -30.86 -12.23 14.67
N PHE A 200 -30.79 -10.90 14.74
CA PHE A 200 -31.96 -10.09 15.09
C PHE A 200 -32.79 -9.76 13.86
N ARG A 201 -33.78 -10.63 13.62
CA ARG A 201 -35.07 -10.31 12.99
C ARG A 201 -36.06 -9.94 14.08
#